data_AF-A0A1M7ISC1-F1
#
_entry.id   AF-A0A1M7ISC1-F1
#
_cell.length_a   1.000
_cell.length_b   1.000
_cell.length_c   1.000
_cell.angle_alpha   90.00
_cell.angle_beta   90.00
_cell.angle_gamma   90.00
#
_symmetry.space_group_name_H-M   'P 1'
#
loop_
_entity.id
_entity.type
_entity.pdbx_description
1 polymer ?
#
loop_
_entity_poly.entity_id
_entity_poly.type
_entity_poly.pdbx_seq_one_letter_code
_entity_poly.pdbx_strand_id
1 'polypeptide(L)' 'MFEEETPRKKSGGSAVTVGEDLSRFSEEELAERIETLKQEILRTEETLSQKSKIRDAANAFFGKSPS' A
#
# COMPACT_ATOMS: atom_id res chain seq x y z
N MET A 1 -14.03 7.97 -36.43
CA MET A 1 -14.69 7.15 -35.39
C MET A 1 -14.45 7.91 -34.10
N PHE A 2 -15.50 8.46 -33.49
CA PHE A 2 -15.35 9.20 -32.25
C PHE A 2 -14.97 8.19 -31.17
N GLU A 3 -13.72 8.23 -30.72
CA GLU A 3 -13.29 7.46 -29.56
C GLU A 3 -14.06 8.01 -28.38
N GLU A 4 -15.09 7.26 -27.96
CA GLU A 4 -15.85 7.52 -26.75
C GLU A 4 -14.85 7.64 -25.60
N GLU A 5 -14.65 8.89 -25.16
CA GLU A 5 -13.97 9.24 -23.94
C GLU A 5 -14.81 8.68 -22.80
N THR A 6 -14.67 7.36 -22.58
CA THR A 6 -15.32 6.70 -21.46
C THR A 6 -14.91 7.46 -20.21
N PRO A 7 -15.85 7.85 -19.34
CA PRO A 7 -15.48 8.54 -18.12
C PRO A 7 -14.60 7.55 -17.38
N ARG A 8 -13.29 7.83 -17.34
CA ARG A 8 -12.37 7.16 -16.42
C ARG A 8 -13.07 7.27 -15.09
N LYS A 9 -13.60 6.14 -14.60
CA LYS A 9 -14.13 6.06 -13.24
C LYS A 9 -13.00 6.63 -12.40
N LYS A 10 -13.16 7.87 -11.93
CA LYS A 10 -12.37 8.35 -10.82
C LYS A 10 -12.71 7.29 -9.79
N SER A 11 -11.78 6.38 -9.52
CA SER A 11 -11.75 5.65 -8.26
C SER A 11 -11.55 6.73 -7.19
N GLY A 12 -12.63 7.48 -6.98
CA GLY A 12 -12.72 8.67 -6.15
C GLY A 12 -13.07 8.25 -4.74
N GLY A 13 -12.44 7.17 -4.27
CA GLY A 13 -12.17 7.06 -2.85
C GLY A 13 -11.11 8.11 -2.58
N SER A 14 -11.48 9.18 -1.90
CA SER A 14 -10.51 10.12 -1.34
C SER A 14 -9.39 9.31 -0.67
N ALA A 15 -8.13 9.67 -0.93
CA ALA A 15 -7.00 8.94 -0.35
C ALA A 15 -7.18 8.84 1.17
N VAL A 16 -7.18 7.60 1.69
CA VAL A 16 -7.37 7.35 3.12
C VAL A 16 -6.26 8.04 3.90
N THR A 17 -6.60 9.01 4.75
CA THR A 17 -5.64 9.77 5.54
C THR A 17 -5.64 9.27 6.98
N VAL A 18 -4.52 8.72 7.43
CA VAL A 18 -4.39 8.21 8.82
C VAL A 18 -4.57 9.36 9.81
N GLY A 19 -5.47 9.17 10.78
CA GLY A 19 -5.76 10.17 11.82
C GLY A 19 -6.82 11.21 11.44
N GLU A 20 -7.50 11.08 10.29
CA GLU A 20 -8.63 11.95 9.97
C GLU A 20 -9.86 11.68 10.87
N ASP A 21 -10.71 12.69 11.00
CA ASP A 21 -11.94 12.60 11.79
C ASP A 21 -12.95 11.64 11.13
N LEU A 22 -13.31 10.58 11.87
CA LEU A 22 -14.18 9.51 11.40
C LEU A 22 -15.68 9.79 11.63
N SER A 23 -16.03 10.86 12.35
CA SER A 23 -17.41 11.14 12.77
C SER A 23 -18.40 11.35 11.61
N ARG A 24 -17.89 11.63 10.41
CA ARG A 24 -18.66 11.93 9.20
C ARG A 24 -18.88 10.75 8.27
N PHE A 25 -18.24 9.61 8.55
CA PHE A 25 -18.33 8.42 7.71
C PHE A 25 -19.46 7.51 8.19
N SER A 26 -20.18 6.93 7.24
CA SER A 26 -21.11 5.83 7.47
C SER A 26 -20.37 4.51 7.78
N GLU A 27 -21.10 3.51 8.28
CA GLU A 27 -20.54 2.18 8.56
C GLU A 27 -19.95 1.51 7.32
N GLU A 28 -20.61 1.63 6.17
CA GLU A 28 -20.13 1.09 4.88
C GLU A 28 -18.84 1.77 4.43
N GLU A 29 -18.77 3.10 4.52
CA GLU A 29 -17.55 3.85 4.18
C GLU A 29 -16.39 3.51 5.13
N LEU A 30 -16.68 3.29 6.42
CA LEU A 30 -15.68 2.82 7.38
C LEU A 30 -15.19 1.40 7.06
N ALA A 31 -16.08 0.52 6.58
CA ALA A 31 -15.69 -0.82 6.14
C ALA A 31 -14.78 -0.78 4.90
N GLU A 32 -15.12 0.02 3.89
CA GLU A 32 -14.28 0.24 2.70
C GLU A 32 -12.91 0.84 3.06
N ARG A 33 -12.90 1.79 3.99
CA ARG A 33 -11.68 2.39 4.53
C ARG A 33 -10.80 1.35 5.21
N ILE A 34 -11.37 0.49 6.06
CA ILE A 34 -10.64 -0.58 6.75
C ILE A 34 -10.00 -1.52 5.73
N GLU A 35 -10.75 -1.94 4.71
CA GLU A 35 -10.22 -2.83 3.68
C GLU A 35 -9.04 -2.19 2.94
N THR A 36 -9.19 -0.93 2.54
CA THR A 36 -8.12 -0.16 1.89
C THR A 36 -6.86 -0.11 2.77
N LEU A 37 -6.99 0.19 4.07
CA LEU A 37 -5.85 0.24 4.99
C LEU A 37 -5.17 -1.12 5.17
N LYS A 38 -5.94 -2.21 5.21
CA LYS A 38 -5.36 -3.57 5.31
C LYS A 38 -4.52 -3.91 4.08
N GLN A 39 -5.01 -3.60 2.88
CA GLN A 39 -4.25 -3.81 1.64
C GLN A 39 -2.95 -2.99 1.64
N GLU A 40 -3.01 -1.76 2.14
CA GLU A 40 -1.82 -0.90 2.26
C GLU A 40 -0.81 -1.43 3.30
N ILE A 41 -1.27 -2.00 4.41
CA ILE A 41 -0.42 -2.69 5.39
C ILE A 41 0.28 -3.88 4.72
N LEU A 42 -0.46 -4.76 4.05
CA LEU A 42 0.09 -5.93 3.38
C LEU A 42 1.16 -5.54 2.36
N ARG A 43 0.88 -4.56 1.49
CA ARG A 43 1.86 -4.04 0.53
C ARG A 43 3.13 -3.51 1.20
N THR A 44 2.98 -2.83 2.33
CA THR A 44 4.10 -2.28 3.11
C THR A 44 4.95 -3.40 3.70
N GLU A 45 4.32 -4.43 4.28
CA GLU A 45 4.98 -5.60 4.85
C GLU A 45 5.73 -6.41 3.78
N GLU A 46 5.13 -6.62 2.61
CA GLU A 46 5.77 -7.29 1.48
C GLU A 46 7.01 -6.53 1.01
N THR A 47 6.90 -5.21 0.87
CA THR A 47 8.01 -4.35 0.48
C THR A 47 9.14 -4.39 1.51
N LEU A 48 8.81 -4.36 2.81
CA LEU A 48 9.78 -4.48 3.89
C LEU A 48 10.50 -5.84 3.87
N SER A 49 9.75 -6.93 3.67
CA SER A 49 10.29 -8.29 3.56
C SER A 49 11.25 -8.41 2.38
N GLN A 50 10.88 -7.89 1.20
CA GLN A 50 11.75 -7.87 0.02
C GLN A 50 13.05 -7.10 0.29
N LYS A 51 12.97 -5.91 0.89
CA LYS A 51 14.17 -5.11 1.23
C LYS A 51 15.07 -5.81 2.25
N SER A 52 14.48 -6.50 3.23
CA SER A 52 15.23 -7.26 4.23
C SER A 52 15.99 -8.43 3.59
N LYS A 53 15.35 -9.18 2.69
CA LYS A 53 15.99 -10.27 1.95
C LYS A 53 17.17 -9.78 1.10
N ILE A 54 17.03 -8.62 0.45
CA ILE A 54 18.12 -8.02 -0.34
C ILE A 54 19.31 -7.68 0.56
N ARG A 55 19.06 -7.06 1.72
CA ARG A 55 20.11 -6.73 2.70
C ARG A 55 20.80 -7.99 3.21
N ASP A 56 20.04 -9.02 3.57
CA ASP A 56 20.58 -10.25 4.13
C ASP A 56 21.40 -11.03 3.08
N ALA A 57 20.94 -11.05 1.82
CA ALA A 57 21.73 -11.57 0.71
C ALA A 57 23.04 -10.79 0.53
N ALA A 58 23.01 -9.46 0.53
CA ALA A 58 24.22 -8.64 0.45
C ALA A 58 25.19 -8.92 1.62
N ASN A 59 24.68 -9.03 2.85
CA ASN A 59 25.49 -9.36 4.01
C ASN A 59 26.11 -10.77 3.93
N ALA A 60 25.41 -11.76 3.37
CA ALA A 60 25.98 -13.09 3.15
C ALA A 60 27.12 -13.08 2.11
N PHE A 61 27.01 -12.23 1.09
CA PHE A 61 28.03 -12.08 0.04
C PHE A 61 29.24 -11.25 0.49
N PHE A 62 29.03 -10.18 1.26
CA PHE A 62 30.10 -9.22 1.63
C PHE A 62 30.60 -9.34 3.08
N GLY A 63 29.83 -9.96 3.98
CA GLY A 63 30.14 -10.07 5.41
C GLY A 63 31.06 -11.24 5.80
N LYS A 64 31.31 -12.17 4.89
CA LYS A 64 32.35 -13.22 5.06
C LYS A 64 33.69 -12.75 4.49
N SER A 65 34.25 -11.70 5.08
CA SER A 65 35.70 -11.49 4.98
C SER A 65 36.35 -12.22 6.16
N PRO A 66 37.13 -13.29 5.95
CA PRO A 66 37.92 -13.86 7.04
C PRO A 66 38.98 -12.81 7.42
N SER A 67 38.96 -12.36 8.68
CA SER A 67 40.15 -11.78 9.32
C SER A 67 41.03 -12.90 9.84
#